data_AF-A0A8T3UDT0-F1
#
_entry.id   AF-A0A8T3UDT0-F1
#
_cell.length_a   1.000
_cell.length_b   1.000
_cell.length_c   1.000
_cell.angle_alpha   90.00
_cell.angle_beta   90.00
_cell.angle_gamma   90.00
#
_symmetry.space_group_name_H-M   'P 1'
#
loop_
_entity.id
_entity.type
_entity.pdbx_description
1 polymer ?
#
loop_
_entity_poly.entity_id
_entity_poly.type
_entity_poly.pdbx_seq_one_letter_code
_entity_poly.pdbx_strand_id
1 'polypeptide(L)' 'MKNIGGIEAIYQSVKPGIASYWSINGRSHCKYEERLELEYYYIENMNFIFDVKCVIRVFFVVLGKKGAL' A
#
# COMPACT_ATOMS: atom_id res chain seq x y z
N MET A 1 -12.20 -13.90 9.99
CA MET A 1 -12.35 -12.44 9.92
C MET A 1 -11.45 -11.83 11.00
N LYS A 2 -10.29 -11.27 10.64
CA LYS A 2 -9.45 -10.54 11.60
C LYS A 2 -10.22 -9.28 12.04
N ASN A 3 -10.19 -8.98 13.33
CA ASN A 3 -10.98 -7.90 13.94
C ASN A 3 -10.56 -6.54 13.35
N ILE A 4 -11.41 -5.94 12.52
CA ILE A 4 -11.12 -4.76 11.71
C ILE A 4 -10.70 -3.57 12.60
N GLY A 5 -11.33 -3.42 13.78
CA GLY A 5 -11.00 -2.33 14.71
C GLY A 5 -9.60 -2.39 15.33
N GLY A 6 -8.97 -3.57 15.40
CA GLY A 6 -7.58 -3.69 15.87
C GLY A 6 -6.56 -3.31 14.80
N ILE A 7 -6.90 -3.55 13.53
CA ILE A 7 -6.04 -3.27 12.37
C ILE A 7 -5.97 -1.76 12.12
N GLU A 8 -7.08 -1.05 12.26
CA GLU A 8 -7.11 0.42 12.13
C GLU A 8 -6.20 1.12 13.15
N ALA A 9 -6.15 0.62 14.38
CA ALA A 9 -5.26 1.17 15.41
C ALA A 9 -3.77 0.96 15.05
N ILE A 10 -3.41 -0.22 14.54
CA ILE A 10 -2.05 -0.50 14.07
C ILE A 10 -1.72 0.41 12.89
N TYR A 11 -2.61 0.50 11.90
CA TYR A 11 -2.45 1.39 10.75
C TYR A 11 -2.26 2.86 11.17
N GLN A 12 -3.03 3.36 12.13
CA GLN A 12 -2.88 4.73 12.65
C GLN A 12 -1.59 4.95 13.47
N SER A 13 -1.05 3.90 14.08
CA SER A 13 0.21 3.97 14.85
C SER A 13 1.47 3.97 13.97
N VAL A 14 1.35 3.50 12.72
CA VAL A 14 2.43 3.49 11.75
C VAL A 14 2.46 4.83 11.03
N LYS A 15 3.66 5.42 10.90
CA LYS A 15 3.82 6.70 10.20
C LYS A 15 3.46 6.50 8.73
N PRO A 16 2.54 7.30 8.16
CA PRO A 16 2.18 7.16 6.75
C PRO A 16 3.43 7.37 5.89
N GLY A 17 3.74 6.38 5.04
CA GLY A 17 4.82 6.47 4.06
C GLY A 17 4.46 7.40 2.90
N ILE A 18 5.45 7.77 2.08
CA ILE A 18 5.25 8.60 0.88
C ILE A 18 4.33 7.93 -0.16
N ALA A 19 4.21 6.61 -0.15
CA ALA A 19 3.32 5.87 -1.04
C ALA A 19 2.57 4.77 -0.26
N SER A 20 1.24 4.83 -0.23
CA SER A 20 0.41 3.72 0.24
C SER A 20 0.56 2.53 -0.69
N TYR A 21 0.78 1.33 -0.14
CA TYR A 21 0.82 0.08 -0.91
C TYR A 21 -0.48 -0.17 -1.68
N TRP A 22 -1.59 0.30 -1.10
CA TRP A 22 -2.89 0.37 -1.75
C TRP A 22 -2.84 1.20 -3.04
N SER A 23 -2.22 2.38 -3.07
CA SER A 23 -2.19 3.22 -4.28
C SER A 23 -1.43 2.56 -5.45
N ILE A 24 -0.55 1.61 -5.16
CA ILE A 24 0.23 0.86 -6.16
C ILE A 24 -0.54 -0.36 -6.66
N ASN A 25 -1.26 -1.07 -5.78
CA ASN A 25 -1.90 -2.36 -6.09
C ASN A 25 -3.44 -2.27 -6.22
N GLY A 26 -4.09 -1.46 -5.41
CA GLY A 26 -5.53 -1.23 -5.40
C GLY A 26 -5.90 0.07 -6.10
N ARG A 27 -6.23 0.01 -7.38
CA ARG A 27 -6.80 1.15 -8.11
C ARG A 27 -8.24 1.45 -7.64
N SER A 28 -8.89 2.44 -8.26
CA SER A 28 -10.16 3.13 -7.94
C SER A 28 -11.44 2.26 -7.75
N HIS A 29 -11.34 0.96 -7.50
CA HIS A 29 -12.47 0.05 -7.29
C HIS A 29 -12.30 -0.91 -6.11
N CYS A 30 -11.39 -0.62 -5.17
CA CYS A 30 -11.23 -1.45 -3.97
C CYS A 30 -12.20 -1.04 -2.85
N LYS A 31 -12.81 -2.03 -2.19
CA LYS A 31 -13.60 -1.82 -0.97
C LYS A 31 -12.69 -1.44 0.20
N TYR A 32 -13.27 -0.84 1.24
CA TYR A 32 -12.54 -0.41 2.43
C TYR A 32 -11.79 -1.58 3.11
N GLU A 33 -12.41 -2.76 3.16
CA GLU A 33 -11.80 -3.97 3.71
C GLU A 33 -10.55 -4.40 2.91
N GLU A 34 -10.64 -4.41 1.58
CA GLU A 34 -9.50 -4.75 0.70
C GLU A 34 -8.36 -3.73 0.84
N ARG A 35 -8.67 -2.46 1.08
CA ARG A 35 -7.68 -1.44 1.39
C ARG A 35 -6.92 -1.75 2.68
N LEU A 36 -7.65 -2.10 3.75
CA LEU A 36 -7.04 -2.45 5.03
C LEU A 36 -6.19 -3.73 4.92
N GLU A 37 -6.62 -4.71 4.14
CA GLU A 37 -5.83 -5.93 3.87
C GLU A 37 -4.51 -5.62 3.17
N LEU A 38 -4.51 -4.70 2.20
CA LEU A 38 -3.30 -4.27 1.49
C LEU A 38 -2.32 -3.51 2.40
N GLU A 39 -2.83 -2.63 3.25
CA GLU A 39 -2.02 -1.89 4.22
C GLU A 39 -1.45 -2.85 5.29
N TYR A 40 -2.24 -3.83 5.75
CA TYR A 40 -1.78 -4.85 6.68
C TYR A 40 -0.72 -5.76 6.06
N TYR A 41 -0.90 -6.18 4.82
CA TYR A 41 0.09 -6.97 4.08
C TYR A 41 1.42 -6.23 3.97
N TYR A 42 1.39 -4.92 3.73
CA TYR A 42 2.59 -4.08 3.75
C TYR A 42 3.27 -4.11 5.13
N ILE A 43 2.53 -3.88 6.22
CA ILE A 43 3.08 -3.83 7.57
C ILE A 43 3.67 -5.19 7.99
N GLU A 44 3.04 -6.31 7.65
CA GLU A 44 3.59 -7.65 7.95
C GLU A 44 4.84 -7.99 7.13
N ASN A 45 4.94 -7.49 5.91
CA ASN A 45 6.02 -7.86 4.98
C ASN A 45 7.06 -6.75 4.81
N MET A 46 6.96 -5.65 5.56
CA MET A 46 7.87 -4.52 5.45
C MET A 46 9.30 -4.96 5.76
N ASN A 47 10.17 -4.84 4.77
CA ASN A 47 11.60 -5.05 4.89
C ASN A 47 12.31 -4.21 3.84
N PHE A 48 13.62 -4.02 3.98
CA PHE A 48 14.40 -3.17 3.09
C PHE A 48 14.26 -3.56 1.59
N ILE A 49 14.17 -4.86 1.29
CA ILE A 49 14.00 -5.35 -0.08
C ILE A 49 12.60 -5.04 -0.62
N PHE A 50 11.59 -5.14 0.24
CA PHE A 50 10.20 -4.81 -0.10
C PHE A 50 10.05 -3.33 -0.43
N ASP A 51 10.70 -2.45 0.34
CA ASP A 51 10.72 -1.01 0.06
C ASP A 51 11.38 -0.69 -1.29
N VAL A 52 12.53 -1.31 -1.60
CA VAL A 52 13.18 -1.17 -2.90
C VAL A 52 12.27 -1.64 -4.03
N LYS A 53 11.57 -2.77 -3.86
CA LYS A 53 10.58 -3.25 -4.83
C LYS A 53 9.42 -2.28 -5.00
N CYS A 54 8.91 -1.69 -3.91
CA CYS A 54 7.86 -0.68 -3.96
C CYS A 54 8.30 0.56 -4.75
N VAL A 55 9.50 1.08 -4.50
CA VAL A 55 10.05 2.23 -5.23
C VAL A 55 10.20 1.92 -6.72
N ILE A 56 10.76 0.76 -7.07
CA ILE A 56 10.89 0.33 -8.47
C ILE A 56 9.51 0.20 -9.13
N ARG A 57 8.52 -0.36 -8.42
CA ARG A 57 7.17 -0.53 -8.93
C ARG A 57 6.46 0.81 -9.12
N VAL A 58 6.63 1.77 -8.21
CA VAL A 58 6.17 3.16 -8.39
C VAL A 58 6.82 3.77 -9.63
N PHE A 59 8.13 3.61 -9.78
CA PHE A 59 8.87 4.11 -10.94
C PHE A 59 8.32 3.54 -12.27
N PHE A 60 8.07 2.23 -12.33
CA PHE A 60 7.45 1.60 -13.50
C PHE A 60 5.99 1.99 -13.71
N VAL A 61 5.20 2.19 -12.65
CA VAL A 61 3.81 2.67 -12.77
C VAL A 61 3.77 4.10 -13.32
N VAL A 62 4.70 4.96 -12.87
CA VAL A 62 4.84 6.34 -13.35
C VAL A 62 5.34 6.37 -14.80
N LEU A 63 6.33 5.53 -15.17
CA LEU A 63 6.85 5.46 -16.55
C LEU A 63 5.93 4.73 -17.52
N GLY A 64 5.26 3.66 -17.07
CA GLY A 64 4.37 2.83 -17.89
C GLY A 64 3.01 3.49 -18.14
N LYS A 65 2.61 4.45 -17.30
CA LYS A 65 1.63 5.46 -17.68
C LYS A 65 2.34 6.50 -18.53
N LYS A 66 2.36 6.25 -19.85
CA LYS A 66 2.58 7.28 -20.89
C LYS A 66 1.87 8.58 -20.45
N GLY A 67 2.62 9.55 -19.94
CA GLY A 67 2.14 10.88 -19.54
C GLY A 67 0.92 10.90 -18.61
N ALA A 68 1.13 11.11 -17.32
CA ALA A 68 0.23 12.03 -16.63
C ALA A 68 0.67 13.45 -17.02
N LEU A 69 0.20 13.91 -18.18
CA LEU A 69 0.21 15.28 -18.68
C LEU A 69 -1.22 15.62 -19.11
#